data_AF-A0A5C6LDK1-F1
#
_entry.id   AF-A0A5C6LDK1-F1
#
_cell.length_a   1.000
_cell.length_b   1.000
_cell.length_c   1.000
_cell.angle_alpha   90.00
_cell.angle_beta   90.00
_cell.angle_gamma   90.00
#
_symmetry.space_group_name_H-M   'P 1'
#
loop_
_entity.id
_entity.type
_entity.pdbx_description
1 polymer ?
#
loop_
_entity_poly.entity_id
_entity_poly.type
_entity_poly.pdbx_seq_one_letter_code
_entity_poly.pdbx_strand_id
1 'polypeptide(L)'
;MEKKEEKKVCCICGKEYEGYGYNPFPVKEEGCCCQSCNYSVVVPERWERHKAYQRGEATGAGKVYISGAIAHYDMDERKEAFSRAEEELKAQGYDPVNPFRNGLPDEAHWRAHMRADIALLLACDYIYMLKDWELSKGAKLELDVASSCGIKVLFE
;
A
#
# COMPACT_ATOMS: atom_id res chain seq x y z
N MET A 1 39.31 -32.65 -10.89
CA MET A 1 39.35 -31.34 -10.22
C MET A 1 38.21 -31.31 -9.23
N GLU A 2 38.52 -31.44 -7.94
CA GLU A 2 37.53 -31.23 -6.87
C GLU A 2 37.08 -29.77 -6.94
N LYS A 3 35.78 -29.54 -7.23
CA LYS A 3 35.20 -28.21 -7.10
C LYS A 3 35.22 -27.88 -5.61
N LYS A 4 36.16 -27.05 -5.17
CA LYS A 4 36.09 -26.43 -3.84
C LYS A 4 34.75 -25.71 -3.74
N GLU A 5 33.87 -26.17 -2.87
CA GLU A 5 32.62 -25.48 -2.60
C GLU A 5 32.96 -24.11 -2.03
N GLU A 6 32.61 -23.04 -2.75
CA GLU A 6 32.77 -21.67 -2.26
C GLU A 6 31.89 -21.48 -1.04
N LYS A 7 32.54 -21.25 0.11
CA LYS A 7 31.87 -20.83 1.34
C LYS A 7 31.25 -19.45 1.12
N LYS A 8 29.96 -19.33 1.41
CA LYS A 8 29.18 -18.10 1.27
C LYS A 8 28.77 -17.60 2.65
N VAL A 9 28.51 -16.31 2.79
CA VAL A 9 28.03 -15.70 4.05
C VAL A 9 26.52 -15.44 3.94
N CYS A 10 25.76 -15.87 4.94
CA CYS A 10 24.31 -15.65 4.99
C CYS A 10 24.00 -14.17 5.23
N CYS A 11 23.20 -13.55 4.34
CA CYS A 11 22.79 -12.15 4.48
C CYS A 11 21.86 -11.85 5.69
N ILE A 12 21.33 -12.89 6.36
CA ILE A 12 20.44 -12.74 7.52
C ILE A 12 21.20 -12.94 8.83
N CYS A 13 21.93 -14.04 8.98
CA CYS A 13 22.61 -14.37 10.25
C CYS A 13 24.12 -14.15 10.26
N GLY A 14 24.74 -13.80 9.11
CA GLY A 14 26.17 -13.56 8.99
C GLY A 14 27.06 -14.81 9.09
N LYS A 15 26.48 -16.01 9.23
CA LYS A 15 27.24 -17.27 9.31
C LYS A 15 27.66 -17.76 7.92
N GLU A 16 28.83 -18.40 7.85
CA GLU A 16 29.27 -19.12 6.66
C GLU A 16 28.40 -20.37 6.43
N TYR A 17 28.14 -20.69 5.16
CA TYR A 17 27.46 -21.91 4.73
C TYR A 17 27.97 -22.38 3.36
N GLU A 18 27.79 -23.66 3.10
CA GLU A 18 28.17 -24.32 1.84
C GLU A 18 26.90 -24.68 1.04
N GLY A 19 27.03 -24.86 -0.28
CA GLY A 19 25.94 -25.21 -1.19
C GLY A 19 25.18 -24.04 -1.83
N TYR A 20 23.93 -24.29 -2.21
CA TYR A 20 23.04 -23.28 -2.80
C TYR A 20 22.46 -22.36 -1.73
N GLY A 21 22.44 -21.06 -2.01
CA GLY A 21 21.77 -20.08 -1.16
C GLY A 21 20.27 -20.00 -1.47
N TYR A 22 19.49 -19.55 -0.49
CA TYR A 22 18.05 -19.32 -0.66
C TYR A 22 17.78 -17.82 -0.83
N ASN A 23 16.80 -17.49 -1.67
CA ASN A 23 16.33 -16.12 -1.82
C ASN A 23 15.86 -15.60 -0.43
N PRO A 24 16.44 -14.52 0.10
CA PRO A 24 16.09 -13.99 1.42
C PRO A 24 14.85 -13.10 1.38
N PHE A 25 14.31 -12.78 0.19
CA PHE A 25 13.09 -11.99 0.06
C PHE A 25 11.92 -12.72 0.73
N PRO A 26 11.12 -12.02 1.56
CA PRO A 26 11.07 -10.55 1.71
C PRO A 26 11.85 -9.96 2.89
N VAL A 27 12.62 -10.77 3.63
CA VAL A 27 13.36 -10.31 4.83
C VAL A 27 14.54 -9.41 4.46
N LYS A 28 15.15 -9.65 3.29
CA LYS A 28 16.16 -8.79 2.65
C LYS A 28 15.88 -8.70 1.16
N GLU A 29 16.16 -7.55 0.56
CA GLU A 29 15.99 -7.33 -0.88
C GLU A 29 17.07 -8.02 -1.71
N GLU A 30 18.29 -8.13 -1.17
CA GLU A 30 19.44 -8.67 -1.89
C GLU A 30 20.21 -9.72 -1.08
N GLY A 31 21.02 -10.52 -1.79
CA GLY A 31 21.88 -11.55 -1.22
C GLY A 31 21.26 -12.94 -1.20
N CYS A 32 21.85 -13.83 -0.40
CA CYS A 32 21.40 -15.21 -0.22
C CYS A 32 21.45 -15.59 1.26
N CYS A 33 20.41 -16.28 1.74
CA CYS A 33 20.38 -16.79 3.11
C CYS A 33 20.69 -18.31 3.15
N CYS A 34 21.20 -18.77 4.28
CA CYS A 34 21.44 -20.19 4.52
C CYS A 34 20.12 -20.94 4.74
N GLN A 35 20.16 -22.27 4.65
CA GLN A 35 18.99 -23.13 4.87
C GLN A 35 18.29 -22.86 6.20
N SER A 36 19.06 -22.72 7.30
CA SER A 36 18.50 -22.46 8.62
C SER A 36 17.66 -21.18 8.64
N CYS A 37 18.20 -20.05 8.14
CA CYS A 37 17.47 -18.78 8.06
C CYS A 37 16.29 -18.83 7.08
N ASN A 38 16.40 -19.59 5.98
CA ASN A 38 15.28 -19.78 5.07
C ASN A 38 14.08 -20.40 5.80
N TYR A 39 14.29 -21.49 6.56
CA TYR A 39 13.20 -22.16 7.27
C TYR A 39 12.74 -21.43 8.54
N SER A 40 13.63 -20.78 9.27
CA SER A 40 13.28 -20.14 10.55
C SER A 40 12.83 -18.69 10.43
N VAL A 41 13.14 -18.00 9.33
CA VAL A 41 12.85 -16.57 9.16
C VAL A 41 12.09 -16.31 7.86
N VAL A 42 12.62 -16.72 6.71
CA VAL A 42 12.09 -16.30 5.39
C VAL A 42 10.77 -16.99 5.05
N VAL A 43 10.68 -18.31 5.22
CA VAL A 43 9.46 -19.07 4.91
C VAL A 43 8.28 -18.66 5.80
N PRO A 44 8.43 -18.49 7.12
CA PRO A 44 7.37 -17.93 7.97
C PRO A 44 6.88 -16.57 7.48
N GLU A 45 7.79 -15.65 7.15
CA GLU A 45 7.42 -14.32 6.65
C GLU A 45 6.68 -14.39 5.31
N ARG A 46 7.10 -15.26 4.38
CA ARG A 46 6.38 -15.51 3.13
C ARG A 46 4.98 -16.05 3.39
N TRP A 47 4.83 -16.93 4.38
CA TRP A 47 3.54 -17.49 4.76
C TRP A 47 2.61 -16.42 5.34
N GLU A 48 3.11 -15.55 6.21
CA GLU A 48 2.32 -14.42 6.73
C GLU A 48 1.86 -13.49 5.61
N ARG A 49 2.75 -13.11 4.68
CA ARG A 49 2.37 -12.29 3.51
C ARG A 49 1.38 -13.00 2.59
N HIS A 50 1.50 -14.31 2.42
CA HIS A 50 0.53 -15.09 1.65
C HIS A 50 -0.85 -15.10 2.32
N LYS A 51 -0.91 -15.31 3.64
CA LYS A 51 -2.17 -15.24 4.38
C LYS A 51 -2.77 -13.84 4.34
N ALA A 52 -1.96 -12.79 4.45
CA ALA A 52 -2.39 -11.40 4.29
C ALA A 52 -3.00 -11.18 2.89
N TYR A 53 -2.31 -11.61 1.84
CA TYR A 53 -2.82 -11.59 0.46
C TYR A 53 -4.17 -12.32 0.33
N GLN A 54 -4.30 -13.53 0.91
CA GLN A 54 -5.56 -14.29 0.89
C GLN A 54 -6.70 -13.61 1.67
N ARG A 55 -6.39 -12.90 2.76
CA ARG A 55 -7.38 -12.09 3.51
C ARG A 55 -7.70 -10.76 2.83
N GLY A 56 -7.03 -10.44 1.73
CA GLY A 56 -7.16 -9.16 1.06
C GLY A 56 -6.44 -8.02 1.76
N GLU A 57 -5.58 -8.29 2.75
CA GLU A 57 -4.75 -7.29 3.39
C GLU A 57 -3.62 -6.84 2.44
N ALA A 58 -3.31 -5.55 2.48
CA ALA A 58 -2.24 -5.02 1.64
C ALA A 58 -0.88 -5.49 2.14
N THR A 59 -0.09 -6.05 1.23
CA THR A 59 1.27 -6.52 1.50
C THR A 59 2.31 -5.39 1.48
N GLY A 60 1.87 -4.14 1.69
CA GLY A 60 2.71 -2.93 1.81
C GLY A 60 3.22 -2.35 0.48
N ALA A 61 2.38 -2.28 -0.56
CA ALA A 61 2.78 -1.62 -1.83
C ALA A 61 1.60 -1.12 -2.70
N GLY A 62 0.36 -1.20 -2.22
CA GLY A 62 -0.80 -0.87 -3.05
C GLY A 62 -1.10 0.62 -3.07
N LYS A 63 -1.66 1.10 -4.17
CA LYS A 63 -2.15 2.48 -4.29
C LYS A 63 -3.45 2.65 -3.52
N VAL A 64 -3.53 3.70 -2.70
CA VAL A 64 -4.68 3.95 -1.82
C VAL A 64 -5.26 5.33 -2.10
N TYR A 65 -6.45 5.38 -2.68
CA TYR A 65 -7.16 6.63 -2.87
C TYR A 65 -7.77 7.13 -1.55
N ILE A 66 -7.48 8.36 -1.15
CA ILE A 66 -8.04 8.97 0.07
C ILE A 66 -9.38 9.62 -0.26
N SER A 67 -10.45 9.19 0.40
CA SER A 67 -11.81 9.68 0.18
C SER A 67 -12.38 10.30 1.45
N GLY A 68 -12.98 11.47 1.34
CA GLY A 68 -13.52 12.20 2.49
C GLY A 68 -14.44 13.36 2.10
N ALA A 69 -15.01 14.02 3.11
CA ALA A 69 -15.79 15.24 2.89
C ALA A 69 -14.86 16.43 2.60
N ILE A 70 -15.08 17.10 1.47
CA ILE A 70 -14.38 18.34 1.10
C ILE A 70 -15.37 19.51 1.08
N ALA A 71 -16.52 19.34 0.42
CA ALA A 71 -17.53 20.39 0.31
C ALA A 71 -18.09 20.80 1.68
N HIS A 72 -18.30 22.11 1.86
CA HIS A 72 -18.87 22.73 3.06
C HIS A 72 -17.99 22.70 4.32
N TYR A 73 -16.73 22.33 4.20
CA TYR A 73 -15.71 22.47 5.23
C TYR A 73 -14.72 23.60 4.90
N ASP A 74 -13.96 24.01 5.90
CA ASP A 74 -12.82 24.89 5.70
C ASP A 74 -11.73 24.18 4.87
N MET A 75 -11.22 24.85 3.83
CA MET A 75 -10.33 24.21 2.86
C MET A 75 -8.97 23.87 3.45
N ASP A 76 -8.45 24.67 4.37
CA ASP A 76 -7.15 24.43 4.99
C ASP A 76 -7.24 23.25 5.96
N GLU A 77 -8.30 23.21 6.77
CA GLU A 77 -8.59 22.08 7.65
C GLU A 77 -8.71 20.75 6.88
N ARG A 78 -9.37 20.77 5.70
CA ARG A 78 -9.50 19.57 4.86
C ARG A 78 -8.16 19.18 4.23
N LYS A 79 -7.37 20.13 3.71
CA LYS A 79 -6.04 19.83 3.16
C LYS A 79 -5.12 19.21 4.22
N GLU A 80 -5.20 19.68 5.47
CA GLU A 80 -4.48 19.10 6.61
C GLU A 80 -4.96 17.67 6.90
N ALA A 81 -6.27 17.44 6.99
CA ALA A 81 -6.82 16.11 7.26
C ALA A 81 -6.37 15.07 6.21
N PHE A 82 -6.45 15.41 4.92
CA PHE A 82 -6.00 14.53 3.84
C PHE A 82 -4.47 14.34 3.85
N SER A 83 -3.71 15.36 4.23
CA SER A 83 -2.25 15.27 4.33
C SER A 83 -1.80 14.39 5.50
N ARG A 84 -2.49 14.43 6.66
CA ARG A 84 -2.25 13.49 7.76
C ARG A 84 -2.52 12.05 7.34
N ALA A 85 -3.64 11.80 6.65
CA ALA A 85 -3.94 10.48 6.13
C ALA A 85 -2.90 9.99 5.11
N GLU A 86 -2.36 10.87 4.24
CA GLU A 86 -1.23 10.52 3.38
C GLU A 86 -0.01 10.05 4.19
N GLU A 87 0.36 10.79 5.24
CA GLU A 87 1.52 10.46 6.08
C GLU A 87 1.34 9.14 6.83
N GLU A 88 0.15 8.90 7.39
CA GLU A 88 -0.19 7.66 8.08
C GLU A 88 -0.16 6.46 7.14
N LEU A 89 -0.77 6.58 5.96
CA LEU A 89 -0.75 5.52 4.94
C LEU A 89 0.67 5.24 4.45
N LYS A 90 1.49 6.27 4.24
CA LYS A 90 2.92 6.11 3.91
C LYS A 90 3.68 5.40 5.03
N ALA A 91 3.44 5.74 6.29
CA ALA A 91 4.07 5.09 7.44
C ALA A 91 3.69 3.60 7.55
N GLN A 92 2.50 3.24 7.06
CA GLN A 92 2.03 1.86 6.95
C GLN A 92 2.52 1.13 5.68
N GLY A 93 3.25 1.81 4.79
CA GLY A 93 3.84 1.23 3.57
C GLY A 93 2.94 1.28 2.33
N TYR A 94 1.90 2.11 2.32
CA TYR A 94 1.06 2.33 1.15
C TYR A 94 1.56 3.46 0.24
N ASP A 95 1.06 3.51 -1.00
CA ASP A 95 1.23 4.63 -1.94
C ASP A 95 -0.08 5.47 -2.01
N PRO A 96 -0.24 6.50 -1.17
CA PRO A 96 -1.50 7.24 -1.11
C PRO A 96 -1.69 8.18 -2.31
N VAL A 97 -2.92 8.22 -2.80
CA VAL A 97 -3.40 9.11 -3.86
C VAL A 97 -4.39 10.09 -3.26
N ASN A 98 -4.03 11.37 -3.27
CA ASN A 98 -4.84 12.44 -2.69
C ASN A 98 -5.57 13.23 -3.78
N PRO A 99 -6.92 13.38 -3.69
CA PRO A 99 -7.71 14.12 -4.68
C PRO A 99 -7.37 15.60 -4.81
N PHE A 100 -6.77 16.23 -3.80
CA PHE A 100 -6.26 17.61 -3.93
C PHE A 100 -5.14 17.73 -4.97
N ARG A 101 -4.55 16.62 -5.43
CA ARG A 101 -3.54 16.57 -6.49
C ARG A 101 -4.08 15.95 -7.79
N ASN A 102 -5.38 16.07 -8.05
CA ASN A 102 -6.02 15.49 -9.24
C ASN A 102 -5.72 16.20 -10.58
N GLY A 103 -4.95 17.29 -10.55
CA GLY A 103 -4.47 18.01 -11.72
C GLY A 103 -5.43 19.06 -12.28
N LEU A 104 -6.58 19.29 -11.64
CA LEU A 104 -7.50 20.38 -11.97
C LEU A 104 -7.28 21.59 -11.05
N PRO A 105 -7.48 22.83 -11.56
CA PRO A 105 -7.46 24.03 -10.72
C PRO A 105 -8.66 24.06 -9.76
N ASP A 106 -8.48 24.65 -8.58
CA ASP A 106 -9.49 24.68 -7.49
C ASP A 106 -10.83 25.31 -7.92
N GLU A 107 -10.82 26.20 -8.92
CA GLU A 107 -12.02 26.86 -9.46
C GLU A 107 -12.78 26.01 -10.49
N ALA A 108 -12.25 24.84 -10.87
CA ALA A 108 -12.92 23.99 -11.83
C ALA A 108 -14.27 23.48 -11.29
N HIS A 109 -15.22 23.30 -12.20
CA HIS A 109 -16.55 22.86 -11.82
C HIS A 109 -16.49 21.48 -11.14
N TRP A 110 -17.20 21.31 -10.02
CA TRP A 110 -17.13 20.10 -9.18
C TRP A 110 -17.27 18.76 -9.94
N ARG A 111 -18.10 18.70 -10.99
CA ARG A 111 -18.23 17.51 -11.87
C ARG A 111 -16.94 17.14 -12.61
N ALA A 112 -16.08 18.11 -12.89
CA ALA A 112 -14.77 17.87 -13.48
C ALA A 112 -13.84 17.22 -12.45
N HIS A 113 -13.76 17.76 -11.23
CA HIS A 113 -13.04 17.12 -10.12
C HIS A 113 -13.53 15.70 -9.89
N MET A 114 -14.84 15.50 -9.72
CA MET A 114 -15.41 14.16 -9.51
C MET A 114 -15.03 13.14 -10.61
N ARG A 115 -14.95 13.56 -11.88
CA ARG A 115 -14.51 12.67 -12.97
C ARG A 115 -13.01 12.34 -12.88
N ALA A 116 -12.18 13.31 -12.55
CA ALA A 116 -10.75 13.09 -12.35
C ALA A 116 -10.49 12.20 -11.14
N ASP A 117 -11.21 12.44 -10.05
CA ASP A 117 -11.18 11.68 -8.80
C ASP A 117 -11.56 10.21 -9.01
N ILE A 118 -12.66 9.95 -9.71
CA ILE A 118 -13.06 8.58 -10.08
C ILE A 118 -12.00 7.92 -10.96
N ALA A 119 -11.39 8.64 -11.90
CA ALA A 119 -10.33 8.07 -12.74
C ALA A 119 -9.08 7.71 -11.93
N LEU A 120 -8.71 8.53 -10.94
CA LEU A 120 -7.64 8.21 -10.00
C LEU A 120 -7.97 7.00 -9.12
N LEU A 121 -9.19 6.98 -8.56
CA LEU A 121 -9.70 5.88 -7.75
C LEU A 121 -9.62 4.55 -8.50
N LEU A 122 -10.05 4.51 -9.77
CA LEU A 122 -10.04 3.29 -10.59
C LEU A 122 -8.63 2.74 -10.87
N ALA A 123 -7.59 3.55 -10.69
CA ALA A 123 -6.19 3.12 -10.79
C ALA A 123 -5.59 2.67 -9.45
N CYS A 124 -6.38 2.65 -8.37
CA CYS A 124 -5.95 2.29 -7.03
C CYS A 124 -6.39 0.87 -6.64
N ASP A 125 -5.63 0.26 -5.74
CA ASP A 125 -5.93 -1.06 -5.18
C ASP A 125 -6.87 -0.96 -3.96
N TYR A 126 -6.84 0.20 -3.29
CA TYR A 126 -7.62 0.50 -2.09
C TYR A 126 -8.26 1.89 -2.18
N ILE A 127 -9.34 2.07 -1.42
CA ILE A 127 -9.90 3.35 -1.02
C ILE A 127 -9.83 3.45 0.50
N TYR A 128 -9.35 4.59 1.01
CA TYR A 128 -9.29 4.90 2.45
C TYR A 128 -10.31 5.98 2.77
N MET A 129 -11.31 5.61 3.56
CA MET A 129 -12.43 6.47 3.93
C MET A 129 -12.10 7.23 5.22
N LEU A 130 -11.98 8.55 5.13
CA LEU A 130 -11.79 9.42 6.28
C LEU A 130 -13.03 9.46 7.17
N LYS A 131 -12.84 9.87 8.43
CA LYS A 131 -13.93 10.11 9.37
C LYS A 131 -15.02 11.02 8.79
N ASP A 132 -16.27 10.69 9.11
CA ASP A 132 -17.47 11.40 8.66
C ASP A 132 -17.67 11.38 7.12
N TRP A 133 -17.07 10.42 6.40
CA TRP A 133 -17.28 10.23 4.97
C TRP A 133 -18.76 10.05 4.60
N GLU A 134 -19.58 9.52 5.52
CA GLU A 134 -21.02 9.34 5.38
C GLU A 134 -21.78 10.67 5.25
N LEU A 135 -21.14 11.81 5.49
CA LEU A 135 -21.72 13.13 5.25
C LEU A 135 -21.41 13.67 3.85
N SER A 136 -20.42 13.08 3.17
CA SER A 136 -19.97 13.50 1.83
C SER A 136 -20.72 12.77 0.73
N LYS A 137 -21.40 13.53 -0.15
CA LYS A 137 -21.98 12.95 -1.37
C LYS A 137 -20.90 12.39 -2.31
N GLY A 138 -19.73 13.03 -2.35
CA GLY A 138 -18.59 12.58 -3.15
C GLY A 138 -18.04 11.25 -2.64
N ALA A 139 -17.75 11.18 -1.34
CA ALA A 139 -17.15 9.98 -0.76
C ALA A 139 -18.07 8.76 -0.85
N LYS A 140 -19.40 8.94 -0.71
CA LYS A 140 -20.36 7.84 -0.95
C LYS A 140 -20.30 7.31 -2.38
N LEU A 141 -20.26 8.21 -3.37
CA LEU A 141 -20.18 7.82 -4.77
C LEU A 141 -18.86 7.07 -5.05
N GLU A 142 -17.76 7.56 -4.50
CA GLU A 142 -16.45 6.90 -4.61
C GLU A 142 -16.46 5.51 -3.96
N LEU A 143 -17.06 5.35 -2.79
CA LEU A 143 -17.23 4.05 -2.14
C LEU A 143 -18.07 3.08 -2.98
N ASP A 144 -19.17 3.56 -3.57
CA ASP A 144 -20.03 2.76 -4.44
C ASP A 144 -19.26 2.29 -5.68
N VAL A 145 -18.47 3.17 -6.30
CA VAL A 145 -17.59 2.83 -7.43
C VAL A 145 -16.53 1.81 -7.00
N ALA A 146 -15.83 2.06 -5.90
CA ALA A 146 -14.78 1.19 -5.38
C ALA A 146 -15.30 -0.24 -5.13
N SER A 147 -16.42 -0.35 -4.40
CA SER A 147 -17.07 -1.62 -4.07
C SER A 147 -17.52 -2.37 -5.34
N SER A 148 -18.02 -1.65 -6.34
CA SER A 148 -18.46 -2.24 -7.61
C SER A 148 -17.30 -2.72 -8.48
N CYS A 149 -16.11 -2.12 -8.34
CA CYS A 149 -14.91 -2.45 -9.11
C CYS A 149 -13.97 -3.45 -8.40
N GLY A 150 -14.32 -3.92 -7.20
CA GLY A 150 -13.47 -4.83 -6.41
C GLY A 150 -12.25 -4.14 -5.79
N ILE A 151 -12.29 -2.81 -5.68
CA ILE A 151 -11.29 -2.01 -4.94
C ILE A 151 -11.57 -2.19 -3.46
N LYS A 152 -10.51 -2.45 -2.69
CA LYS A 152 -10.65 -2.79 -1.27
C LYS A 152 -10.87 -1.55 -0.43
N VAL A 153 -11.77 -1.64 0.55
CA VAL A 153 -12.14 -0.51 1.39
C VAL A 153 -11.40 -0.57 2.73
N LEU A 154 -10.78 0.54 3.09
CA LEU A 154 -10.14 0.81 4.37
C LEU A 154 -10.84 2.02 5.02
N PHE A 155 -10.81 2.11 6.35
CA PHE A 155 -11.44 3.17 7.11
C PHE A 155 -10.44 3.74 8.13
N GLU A 156 -10.58 5.03 8.43
CA GLU A 156 -9.95 5.71 9.58
C GLU A 156 -10.51 5.24 10.93
#